data_AF-A0A133UDJ0-F1
#
_entry.id   AF-A0A133UDJ0-F1
#
_cell.length_a   1.000
_cell.length_b   1.000
_cell.length_c   1.000
_cell.angle_alpha   90.00
_cell.angle_beta   90.00
_cell.angle_gamma   90.00
#
_symmetry.space_group_name_H-M   'P 1'
#
loop_
_entity.id
_entity.type
_entity.pdbx_description
1 polymer ?
#
loop_
_entity_poly.entity_id
_entity_poly.type
_entity_poly.pdbx_seq_one_letter_code
_entity_poly.pdbx_strand_id
1 'polypeptide(L)'
;MRENKSAQNLNVEIELLREENRKLKQENYLLRRENEELRQTVRELEKAKKELEEELAEEKKPDIKPRQREEERKKSGRKKNHKGESREKPDQVDEEVSLDPLQVCPDCGGEVSEPQEWRERYREEIVLPQYRVHTGFDDTLVALSSLLFSVPFQVVQTTPTRPELAID
;
A
#
# COMPACT_ATOMS: atom_id res chain seq x y z
N MET A 1 42.95 75.54 17.11
CA MET A 1 43.19 74.22 16.48
C MET A 1 42.31 73.09 17.02
N ARG A 2 42.02 73.00 18.34
CA ARG A 2 41.20 71.90 18.90
C ARG A 2 39.74 71.87 18.42
N GLU A 3 39.13 73.04 18.26
CA GLU A 3 37.72 73.17 17.82
C GLU A 3 37.51 72.65 16.38
N ASN A 4 38.47 72.86 15.49
CA ASN A 4 38.40 72.38 14.11
C ASN A 4 38.49 70.85 14.03
N LYS A 5 39.26 70.22 14.92
CA LYS A 5 39.36 68.75 15.03
C LYS A 5 38.08 68.11 15.58
N SER A 6 37.39 68.79 16.51
CA SER A 6 36.09 68.35 17.03
C SER A 6 35.02 68.37 15.93
N ALA A 7 34.95 69.45 15.15
CA ALA A 7 34.03 69.57 14.02
C ALA A 7 34.29 68.49 12.94
N GLN A 8 35.56 68.19 12.66
CA GLN A 8 35.95 67.11 11.75
C GLN A 8 35.48 65.74 12.25
N ASN A 9 35.67 65.44 13.54
CA ASN A 9 35.22 64.18 14.13
C ASN A 9 33.69 64.02 14.06
N LEU A 10 32.95 65.09 14.36
CA LEU A 10 31.49 65.10 14.27
C LEU A 10 30.99 64.85 12.84
N ASN A 11 31.66 65.41 11.84
CA ASN A 11 31.30 65.19 10.43
C ASN A 11 31.52 63.73 10.01
N VAL A 12 32.61 63.10 10.48
CA VAL A 12 32.88 61.68 10.24
C VAL A 12 31.81 60.80 10.87
N GLU A 13 31.41 61.10 12.11
CA GLU A 13 30.36 60.38 12.82
C GLU A 13 28.99 60.51 12.12
N ILE A 14 28.63 61.71 11.65
CA ILE A 14 27.41 61.94 10.87
C ILE A 14 27.39 61.09 9.59
N GLU A 15 28.52 61.00 8.88
CA GLU A 15 28.61 60.18 7.67
C GLU A 15 28.48 58.67 7.98
N LEU A 16 29.11 58.19 9.06
CA LEU A 16 28.94 56.79 9.48
C LEU A 16 27.50 56.48 9.86
N LEU A 17 26.84 57.36 10.61
CA LEU A 17 25.44 57.18 11.00
C LEU A 17 24.49 57.24 9.80
N ARG A 18 24.80 58.05 8.78
CA ARG A 18 24.04 58.09 7.52
C ARG A 18 24.19 56.78 6.75
N GLU A 19 25.40 56.26 6.68
CA GLU A 19 25.70 54.99 6.03
C GLU A 19 24.96 53.83 6.70
N GLU A 20 25.02 53.76 8.03
CA GLU A 20 24.31 52.75 8.81
C GLU A 20 22.80 52.86 8.64
N ASN A 21 22.23 54.06 8.71
CA ASN A 21 20.80 54.29 8.44
C ASN A 21 20.39 53.81 7.05
N ARG A 22 21.26 53.98 6.05
CA ARG A 22 20.99 53.53 4.68
C ARG A 22 20.93 52.00 4.61
N LYS A 23 21.89 51.31 5.25
CA LYS A 23 21.92 49.83 5.33
C LYS A 23 20.71 49.29 6.08
N LEU A 24 20.41 49.85 7.24
CA LEU A 24 19.24 49.46 8.05
C LEU A 24 17.93 49.65 7.28
N LYS A 25 17.80 50.74 6.50
CA LYS A 25 16.62 50.95 5.64
C LYS A 25 16.51 49.91 4.53
N GLN A 26 17.62 49.54 3.90
CA GLN A 26 17.64 48.49 2.88
C GLN A 26 17.26 47.13 3.47
N GLU A 27 17.84 46.77 4.61
CA GLU A 27 17.52 45.52 5.31
C GLU A 27 16.05 45.49 5.75
N ASN A 28 15.55 46.59 6.33
CA ASN A 28 14.15 46.67 6.75
C ASN A 28 13.20 46.53 5.55
N TYR A 29 13.56 47.07 4.40
CA TYR A 29 12.79 46.91 3.17
C TYR A 29 12.75 45.44 2.72
N LEU A 30 13.88 44.75 2.70
CA LEU A 30 13.96 43.32 2.33
C LEU A 30 13.18 42.44 3.31
N LEU A 31 13.37 42.64 4.61
CA LEU A 31 12.66 41.88 5.64
C LEU A 31 11.14 42.08 5.60
N ARG A 32 10.68 43.29 5.26
CA ARG A 32 9.24 43.56 5.08
C ARG A 32 8.68 42.85 3.85
N ARG A 33 9.45 42.83 2.75
CA ARG A 33 9.05 42.13 1.54
C ARG A 33 8.95 40.63 1.78
N GLU A 34 9.97 40.03 2.37
CA GLU A 34 9.98 38.61 2.73
C GLU A 34 8.84 38.27 3.69
N ASN A 35 8.56 39.12 4.70
CA ASN A 35 7.42 38.93 5.58
C ASN A 35 6.09 38.91 4.83
N GLU A 36 5.91 39.79 3.83
CA GLU A 36 4.69 39.83 3.05
C GLU A 36 4.54 38.55 2.19
N GLU A 37 5.63 38.11 1.55
CA GLU A 37 5.66 36.88 0.76
C GLU A 37 5.35 35.65 1.65
N LEU A 38 5.97 35.54 2.82
CA LEU A 38 5.68 34.47 3.79
C LEU A 38 4.24 34.52 4.31
N ARG A 39 3.68 35.70 4.54
CA ARG A 39 2.27 35.84 4.94
C ARG A 39 1.30 35.46 3.84
N GLN A 40 1.68 35.61 2.57
CA GLN A 40 0.87 35.16 1.44
C GLN A 40 0.90 33.64 1.34
N THR A 41 2.08 33.02 1.40
CA THR A 41 2.20 31.55 1.34
C THR A 41 1.49 30.86 2.50
N VAL A 42 1.58 31.39 3.72
CA VAL A 42 0.84 30.85 4.87
C VAL A 42 -0.67 30.88 4.61
N ARG A 43 -1.21 31.99 4.08
CA ARG A 43 -2.65 32.09 3.75
C ARG A 43 -3.07 31.07 2.70
N GLU A 44 -2.26 30.86 1.67
CA GLU A 44 -2.54 29.88 0.62
C GLU A 44 -2.52 28.44 1.16
N LEU A 45 -1.52 28.11 1.98
CA LEU A 45 -1.41 26.79 2.60
C LEU A 45 -2.55 26.50 3.58
N GLU A 46 -2.96 27.49 4.38
CA GLU A 46 -4.12 27.36 5.26
C GLU A 46 -5.41 27.12 4.48
N LYS A 47 -5.60 27.81 3.34
CA LYS A 47 -6.75 27.60 2.46
C LYS A 47 -6.74 26.19 1.87
N ALA A 48 -5.61 25.75 1.31
CA ALA A 48 -5.47 24.42 0.72
C ALA A 48 -5.67 23.31 1.76
N LYS A 49 -5.14 23.50 2.98
CA LYS A 49 -5.35 22.57 4.09
C LYS A 49 -6.84 22.44 4.43
N LYS A 50 -7.55 23.57 4.50
CA LYS A 50 -8.98 23.57 4.80
C LYS A 50 -9.79 22.84 3.73
N GLU A 51 -9.49 23.08 2.45
CA GLU A 51 -10.15 22.40 1.32
C GLU A 51 -9.94 20.88 1.39
N LEU A 52 -8.70 20.43 1.64
CA LEU A 52 -8.39 19.00 1.81
C LEU A 52 -9.08 18.38 3.05
N GLU A 53 -9.18 19.12 4.15
CA GLU A 53 -9.89 18.66 5.35
C GLU A 53 -11.39 18.49 5.09
N GLU A 54 -12.01 19.37 4.28
CA GLU A 54 -13.40 19.27 3.85
C GLU A 54 -13.61 18.07 2.93
N GLU A 55 -12.77 17.87 1.91
CA GLU A 55 -12.81 16.71 1.01
C GLU A 55 -12.69 15.38 1.80
N LEU A 56 -11.73 15.30 2.71
CA LEU A 56 -11.56 14.12 3.55
C LEU A 56 -12.74 13.89 4.49
N ALA A 57 -13.42 14.94 4.94
CA ALA A 57 -14.61 14.81 5.78
C ALA A 57 -15.81 14.24 5.00
N GLU A 58 -15.92 14.57 3.72
CA GLU A 58 -16.92 13.99 2.82
C GLU A 58 -16.65 12.51 2.53
N GLU A 59 -15.39 12.14 2.27
CA GLU A 59 -14.99 10.75 2.01
C GLU A 59 -15.08 9.83 3.25
N LYS A 60 -14.95 10.38 4.46
CA LYS A 60 -14.89 9.62 5.73
C LYS A 60 -16.23 9.15 6.29
N LYS A 61 -17.28 9.07 5.49
CA LYS A 61 -18.49 8.32 5.88
C LYS A 61 -18.47 6.97 5.19
N PRO A 62 -17.70 5.97 5.69
CA PRO A 62 -17.98 4.60 5.29
C PRO A 62 -19.41 4.31 5.74
N ASP A 63 -20.22 3.74 4.84
CA ASP A 63 -21.53 3.16 5.15
C ASP A 63 -21.31 1.93 6.06
N ILE A 64 -20.84 2.17 7.27
CA ILE A 64 -20.67 1.14 8.28
C ILE A 64 -22.05 0.90 8.83
N LYS A 65 -22.67 -0.17 8.34
CA LYS A 65 -23.87 -0.73 8.94
C LYS A 65 -23.63 -0.85 10.45
N PRO A 66 -24.49 -0.23 11.29
CA PRO A 66 -24.27 -0.22 12.73
C PRO A 66 -24.09 -1.65 13.23
N ARG A 67 -23.12 -1.86 14.13
CA ARG A 67 -22.83 -3.17 14.71
C ARG A 67 -24.09 -3.67 15.41
N GLN A 68 -24.79 -4.63 14.80
CA GLN A 68 -25.94 -5.29 15.44
C GLN A 68 -25.50 -5.85 16.80
N ARG A 69 -26.30 -5.58 17.84
CA ARG A 69 -26.07 -6.06 19.21
C ARG A 69 -25.92 -7.58 19.18
N GLU A 70 -25.00 -8.12 19.97
CA GLU A 70 -24.73 -9.58 19.98
C GLU A 70 -25.97 -10.42 20.30
N GLU A 71 -26.90 -9.86 21.09
CA GLU A 71 -28.18 -10.47 21.45
C GLU A 71 -29.13 -10.69 20.24
N GLU A 72 -29.01 -9.88 19.18
CA GLU A 72 -29.82 -10.01 17.96
C GLU A 72 -29.20 -10.98 16.93
N ARG A 73 -27.95 -11.40 17.16
CA ARG A 73 -27.23 -12.25 16.21
C ARG A 73 -27.66 -13.70 16.41
N LYS A 74 -28.42 -14.21 15.43
CA LYS A 74 -28.67 -15.66 15.32
C LYS A 74 -27.32 -16.36 15.19
N LYS A 75 -27.11 -17.43 15.97
CA LYS A 75 -25.93 -18.29 15.83
C LYS A 75 -25.83 -18.76 14.39
N SER A 76 -24.65 -18.59 13.79
CA SER A 76 -24.36 -19.13 12.47
C SER A 76 -24.47 -20.66 12.48
N GLY A 77 -24.97 -21.24 11.40
CA GLY A 77 -25.12 -22.68 11.25
C GLY A 77 -26.57 -23.16 11.32
N ARG A 78 -26.76 -24.48 11.16
CA ARG A 78 -28.07 -25.11 11.20
C ARG A 78 -28.68 -24.96 12.60
N LYS A 79 -30.01 -24.76 12.70
CA LYS A 79 -30.70 -24.62 14.00
C LYS A 79 -30.61 -25.93 14.80
N LYS A 80 -30.99 -25.86 16.08
CA LYS A 80 -31.17 -27.07 16.90
C LYS A 80 -32.17 -28.00 16.21
N ASN A 81 -31.90 -29.32 16.25
CA ASN A 81 -32.70 -30.40 15.67
C ASN A 81 -32.68 -30.52 14.14
N HIS A 82 -31.73 -29.88 13.45
CA HIS A 82 -31.46 -30.25 12.06
C HIS A 82 -30.64 -31.54 11.99
N LYS A 83 -31.10 -32.50 11.18
CA LYS A 83 -30.33 -33.72 10.90
C LYS A 83 -28.99 -33.33 10.26
N GLY A 84 -27.92 -33.94 10.75
CA GLY A 84 -26.62 -33.88 10.09
C GLY A 84 -26.74 -34.49 8.70
N GLU A 85 -26.19 -33.82 7.71
CA GLU A 85 -26.14 -34.29 6.34
C GLU A 85 -24.66 -34.36 5.97
N SER A 86 -24.18 -35.57 5.80
CA SER A 86 -22.83 -35.84 5.30
C SER A 86 -22.94 -36.25 3.84
N ARG A 87 -21.83 -36.18 3.11
CA ARG A 87 -21.77 -36.78 1.78
C ARG A 87 -22.10 -38.27 1.87
N GLU A 88 -22.85 -38.76 0.87
CA GLU A 88 -23.10 -40.19 0.72
C GLU A 88 -21.79 -40.91 0.39
N LYS A 89 -21.72 -42.19 0.72
CA LYS A 89 -20.58 -43.01 0.30
C LYS A 89 -20.67 -43.20 -1.22
N PRO A 90 -19.56 -43.11 -1.96
CA PRO A 90 -19.58 -43.33 -3.40
C PRO A 90 -19.97 -44.79 -3.70
N ASP A 91 -20.69 -45.00 -4.81
CA ASP A 91 -21.14 -46.33 -5.23
C ASP A 91 -19.98 -47.21 -5.71
N GLN A 92 -18.93 -46.59 -6.28
CA GLN A 92 -17.76 -47.26 -6.83
C GLN A 92 -16.48 -46.60 -6.29
N VAL A 93 -15.51 -47.44 -5.90
CA VAL A 93 -14.17 -47.03 -5.48
C VAL A 93 -13.18 -47.52 -6.53
N ASP A 94 -12.41 -46.59 -7.10
CA ASP A 94 -11.42 -46.91 -8.14
C ASP A 94 -10.08 -47.38 -7.55
N GLU A 95 -9.70 -46.86 -6.38
CA GLU A 95 -8.44 -47.17 -5.70
C GLU A 95 -8.63 -47.29 -4.18
N GLU A 96 -8.01 -48.29 -3.57
CA GLU A 96 -7.95 -48.49 -2.13
C GLU A 96 -6.50 -48.43 -1.64
N VAL A 97 -6.25 -47.54 -0.68
CA VAL A 97 -4.91 -47.34 -0.08
C VAL A 97 -4.96 -47.65 1.40
N SER A 98 -4.21 -48.67 1.82
CA SER A 98 -3.99 -48.99 3.24
C SER A 98 -2.81 -48.16 3.75
N LEU A 99 -2.99 -47.49 4.89
CA LEU A 99 -1.96 -46.67 5.51
C LEU A 99 -1.35 -47.41 6.70
N ASP A 100 -0.02 -47.45 6.77
CA ASP A 100 0.68 -48.02 7.91
C ASP A 100 0.66 -47.07 9.13
N PRO A 101 0.72 -47.60 10.37
CA PRO A 101 0.83 -46.78 11.56
C PRO A 101 2.11 -45.94 11.55
N LEU A 102 1.98 -44.67 11.92
CA LEU A 102 3.14 -43.81 12.17
C LEU A 102 3.94 -44.34 13.36
N GLN A 103 5.23 -44.60 13.14
CA GLN A 103 6.16 -45.00 14.21
C GLN A 103 6.77 -43.79 14.92
N VAL A 104 6.88 -42.67 14.21
CA VAL A 104 7.55 -41.45 14.66
C VAL A 104 6.70 -40.23 14.32
N CYS A 105 6.64 -39.26 15.23
CA CYS A 105 5.93 -38.01 15.04
C CYS A 105 6.67 -37.14 13.99
N PRO A 106 6.01 -36.72 12.90
CA PRO A 106 6.66 -35.93 11.85
C PRO A 106 7.09 -34.53 12.31
N ASP A 107 6.51 -34.02 13.41
CA ASP A 107 6.81 -32.67 13.90
C ASP A 107 7.98 -32.64 14.90
N CYS A 108 8.03 -33.59 15.85
CA CYS A 108 9.04 -33.59 16.92
C CYS A 108 10.03 -34.76 16.87
N GLY A 109 9.82 -35.75 16.00
CA GLY A 109 10.69 -36.92 15.86
C GLY A 109 10.60 -37.94 17.01
N GLY A 110 9.66 -37.77 17.95
CA GLY A 110 9.44 -38.72 19.05
C GLY A 110 8.68 -39.98 18.63
N GLU A 111 8.86 -41.07 19.37
CA GLU A 111 8.13 -42.33 19.15
C GLU A 111 6.62 -42.16 19.41
N VAL A 112 5.80 -42.78 18.56
CA VAL A 112 4.34 -42.73 18.65
C VAL A 112 3.81 -44.11 19.04
N SER A 113 2.84 -44.15 19.95
CA SER A 113 2.19 -45.40 20.36
C SER A 113 1.34 -46.00 19.24
N GLU A 114 0.89 -47.25 19.43
CA GLU A 114 -0.03 -47.90 18.50
C GLU A 114 -1.34 -47.09 18.29
N PRO A 115 -1.94 -47.16 17.08
CA PRO A 115 -3.19 -46.47 16.79
C PRO A 115 -4.33 -46.88 17.73
N GLN A 116 -5.07 -45.90 18.24
CA GLN A 116 -6.25 -46.17 19.09
C GLN A 116 -7.45 -46.69 18.28
N GLU A 117 -7.55 -46.28 17.02
CA GLU A 117 -8.63 -46.68 16.12
C GLU A 117 -8.19 -46.64 14.66
N TRP A 118 -8.79 -47.49 13.84
CA TRP A 118 -8.68 -47.46 12.39
C TRP A 118 -9.94 -46.81 11.81
N ARG A 119 -9.75 -45.89 10.85
CA ARG A 119 -10.86 -45.17 10.20
C ARG A 119 -10.73 -45.24 8.69
N GLU A 120 -11.81 -45.64 8.04
CA GLU A 120 -11.96 -45.57 6.60
C GLU A 120 -12.42 -44.16 6.19
N ARG A 121 -11.84 -43.61 5.13
CA ARG A 121 -12.24 -42.32 4.56
C ARG A 121 -12.28 -42.44 3.04
N TYR A 122 -13.38 -42.01 2.44
CA TYR A 122 -13.51 -41.91 0.98
C TYR A 122 -12.99 -40.55 0.53
N ARG A 123 -12.14 -40.54 -0.51
CA ARG A 123 -11.63 -39.31 -1.15
C ARG A 123 -12.05 -39.32 -2.61
N GLU A 124 -12.81 -38.30 -3.00
CA GLU A 124 -13.22 -38.10 -4.39
C GLU A 124 -12.23 -37.12 -5.06
N GLU A 125 -11.56 -37.56 -6.12
CA GLU A 125 -10.75 -36.68 -6.95
C GLU A 125 -11.57 -36.17 -8.14
N ILE A 126 -11.72 -34.85 -8.24
CA ILE A 126 -12.48 -34.22 -9.33
C ILE A 126 -11.53 -33.98 -10.50
N VAL A 127 -11.62 -34.81 -11.54
CA VAL A 127 -10.89 -34.60 -12.79
C VAL A 127 -11.50 -33.41 -13.53
N LEU A 128 -10.75 -32.33 -13.67
CA LEU A 128 -11.20 -31.15 -14.42
C LEU A 128 -11.22 -31.45 -15.93
N PRO A 129 -12.29 -31.08 -16.66
CA PRO A 129 -12.34 -31.30 -18.10
C PRO A 129 -11.32 -30.42 -18.82
N GLN A 130 -10.62 -30.99 -19.80
CA GLN A 130 -9.79 -30.22 -20.72
C GLN A 130 -10.69 -29.58 -21.78
N TYR A 131 -10.78 -28.25 -21.79
CA TYR A 131 -11.48 -27.53 -22.85
C TYR A 131 -10.53 -27.15 -23.97
N ARG A 132 -10.95 -27.39 -25.22
CA ARG A 132 -10.28 -26.84 -26.40
C ARG A 132 -10.87 -25.46 -26.66
N VAL A 133 -10.10 -24.41 -26.41
CA VAL A 133 -10.49 -23.04 -26.77
C VAL A 133 -10.39 -22.91 -28.28
N HIS A 134 -11.54 -22.79 -28.95
CA HIS A 134 -11.58 -22.39 -30.35
C HIS A 134 -11.49 -20.87 -30.41
N THR A 135 -10.31 -20.34 -30.73
CA THR A 135 -10.16 -18.93 -31.08
C THR A 135 -10.72 -18.74 -32.49
N GLY A 136 -12.03 -18.55 -32.59
CA GLY A 136 -12.66 -18.05 -33.81
C GLY A 136 -12.28 -16.59 -33.99
N PHE A 137 -11.18 -16.33 -34.68
CA PHE A 137 -10.90 -15.04 -35.26
C PHE A 137 -10.50 -15.30 -36.71
N ASP A 138 -11.35 -14.89 -37.64
CA ASP A 138 -11.13 -15.11 -39.07
C ASP A 138 -9.75 -14.56 -39.47
N ASP A 139 -8.87 -15.45 -39.93
CA ASP A 139 -7.46 -15.23 -40.30
C ASP A 139 -7.26 -14.31 -41.53
N THR A 140 -8.20 -13.41 -41.83
CA THR A 140 -8.15 -12.55 -43.03
C THR A 140 -7.80 -11.09 -42.77
N LEU A 141 -7.69 -10.65 -41.50
CA LEU A 141 -7.38 -9.24 -41.18
C LEU A 141 -5.97 -8.97 -40.63
N VAL A 142 -5.14 -9.99 -40.40
CA VAL A 142 -3.76 -9.79 -39.89
C VAL A 142 -2.75 -9.48 -41.00
N ALA A 143 -3.09 -9.67 -42.27
CA ALA A 143 -2.15 -9.48 -43.39
C ALA A 143 -1.89 -8.02 -43.81
N LEU A 144 -2.58 -7.02 -43.23
CA LEU A 144 -2.42 -5.61 -43.64
C LEU A 144 -1.80 -4.69 -42.58
N SER A 145 -1.57 -5.13 -41.33
CA SER A 145 -0.95 -4.27 -40.29
C SER A 145 0.55 -4.51 -40.08
N SER A 146 1.12 -5.58 -40.65
CA SER A 146 2.54 -5.95 -40.45
C SER A 146 3.57 -5.14 -41.25
N LEU A 147 3.16 -4.08 -41.96
CA LEU A 147 4.06 -3.28 -42.80
C LEU A 147 4.46 -1.90 -42.24
N LEU A 148 4.02 -1.49 -41.03
CA LEU A 148 4.29 -0.13 -40.55
C LEU A 148 4.97 0.05 -39.20
N PHE A 149 5.32 -1.01 -38.45
CA PHE A 149 6.06 -0.85 -37.19
C PHE A 149 7.26 -1.78 -37.10
N SER A 150 8.30 -1.46 -37.87
CA SER A 150 9.66 -1.90 -37.59
C SER A 150 10.34 -0.86 -36.70
N VAL A 151 10.19 -1.00 -35.38
CA VAL A 151 11.09 -0.35 -34.42
C VAL A 151 11.68 -1.44 -33.52
N PRO A 152 13.02 -1.59 -33.45
CA PRO A 152 13.63 -2.61 -32.62
C PRO A 152 13.49 -2.23 -31.14
N PHE A 153 12.60 -2.90 -30.43
CA PHE A 153 12.50 -2.83 -28.97
C PHE A 153 13.64 -3.65 -28.36
N GLN A 154 14.73 -2.99 -27.95
CA GLN A 154 15.78 -3.62 -27.16
C GLN A 154 15.25 -3.84 -25.74
N VAL A 155 15.02 -5.10 -25.38
CA VAL A 155 14.69 -5.52 -24.02
C VAL A 155 15.95 -5.43 -23.17
N VAL A 156 16.04 -4.39 -22.35
CA VAL A 156 17.02 -4.33 -21.25
C VAL A 156 16.53 -5.26 -20.15
N GLN A 157 17.22 -6.39 -19.96
CA GLN A 157 16.97 -7.28 -18.83
C GLN A 157 17.52 -6.64 -17.56
N THR A 158 16.67 -6.00 -16.77
CA THR A 158 16.98 -5.68 -15.37
C THR A 158 16.46 -6.81 -14.49
N THR A 159 17.37 -7.61 -13.94
CA THR A 159 17.06 -8.56 -12.87
C THR A 159 16.80 -7.78 -11.58
N PRO A 160 15.68 -8.01 -10.87
CA PRO A 160 15.47 -7.40 -9.57
C PRO A 160 16.36 -8.09 -8.52
N THR A 161 17.37 -7.38 -8.03
CA THR A 161 18.13 -7.73 -6.83
C THR A 161 17.22 -7.63 -5.59
N ARG A 162 17.01 -8.76 -4.92
CA ARG A 162 16.35 -8.88 -3.61
C ARG A 162 17.30 -8.31 -2.53
N PRO A 163 16.88 -7.32 -1.72
CA PRO A 163 17.71 -6.88 -0.61
C PRO A 163 17.74 -7.95 0.48
N GLU A 164 18.95 -8.32 0.90
CA GLU A 164 19.20 -9.11 2.11
C GLU A 164 18.73 -8.31 3.33
N LEU A 165 17.82 -8.89 4.10
CA LEU A 165 17.45 -8.39 5.43
C LEU A 165 18.56 -8.82 6.39
N ALA A 166 19.44 -7.88 6.74
CA ALA A 166 20.28 -8.01 7.92
C ALA A 166 19.39 -7.91 9.16
N ILE A 167 19.42 -8.95 9.98
CA ILE A 167 18.87 -8.96 11.33
C ILE A 167 20.05 -8.63 12.25
N ASP A 168 19.96 -7.50 12.95
CA ASP A 168 20.75 -7.20 14.15
C ASP A 168 19.88 -7.47 15.39
#